data_AF-A0A6N8BRT0-F1
#
_entry.id   AF-A0A6N8BRT0-F1
#
_cell.length_a   1.000
_cell.length_b   1.000
_cell.length_c   1.000
_cell.angle_alpha   90.00
_cell.angle_beta   90.00
_cell.angle_gamma   90.00
#
_symmetry.space_group_name_H-M   'P 1'
#
loop_
_entity.id
_entity.type
_entity.pdbx_description
1 polymer ?
#
loop_
_entity_poly.entity_id
_entity_poly.type
_entity_poly.pdbx_seq_one_letter_code
_entity_poly.pdbx_strand_id
1 'polypeptide(L)'
;MGCAWFDVYPDKGEKFSVELRRELSDYERSTLNKRTDPEREIIPTIGMLRRESRGNIPIPKEIVRDFNAWRLADWETQIAKMRSQPERYGEILAEDPLFRRPKPVGAVHFENMKDTDHGYFWVVDVAPAEPTLAPAELAA
;
A
#
# COMPACT_ATOMS: atom_id res chain seq x y z
N MET A 1 3.44 7.91 10.26
CA MET A 1 2.46 8.45 9.30
C MET A 1 1.81 7.28 8.61
N GLY A 2 0.48 7.13 8.72
CA GLY A 2 -0.23 5.96 8.21
C GLY A 2 -0.31 5.86 6.69
N CYS A 3 0.14 6.88 5.96
CA CYS A 3 0.03 6.99 4.51
C CYS A 3 1.32 7.49 3.87
N ALA A 4 1.53 7.11 2.62
CA ALA A 4 2.58 7.65 1.74
C ALA A 4 1.96 8.04 0.40
N TRP A 5 2.40 9.17 -0.16
CA TRP A 5 1.90 9.71 -1.41
C TRP A 5 2.96 9.58 -2.51
N PHE A 6 2.51 9.23 -3.71
CA PHE A 6 3.38 9.02 -4.87
C PHE A 6 2.76 9.65 -6.11
N ASP A 7 3.58 10.32 -6.90
CA ASP A 7 3.20 10.76 -8.23
C ASP A 7 3.43 9.64 -9.24
N VAL A 8 2.41 9.32 -10.04
CA VAL A 8 2.49 8.35 -11.13
C VAL A 8 2.52 9.09 -12.46
N TYR A 9 3.52 8.76 -13.27
CA TYR A 9 3.73 9.29 -14.62
C TYR A 9 3.60 8.13 -15.62
N PRO A 10 2.38 7.76 -16.05
CA PRO A 10 2.21 6.71 -17.04
C PRO A 10 2.76 7.15 -18.40
N ASP A 11 3.36 6.23 -19.16
CA ASP A 11 3.90 6.51 -20.51
C ASP A 11 2.85 7.10 -21.45
N LYS A 12 1.59 6.67 -21.28
CA LYS A 12 0.42 7.19 -21.98
C LYS A 12 -0.65 7.49 -20.94
N GLY A 13 -0.85 8.76 -20.63
CA GLY A 13 -1.91 9.20 -19.73
C GLY A 13 -1.59 10.51 -19.03
N GLU A 14 -2.56 11.00 -18.28
CA GLU A 14 -2.37 12.14 -17.40
C GLU A 14 -1.60 11.71 -16.14
N LYS A 15 -0.74 12.59 -15.62
CA LYS A 15 -0.12 12.41 -14.30
C LYS A 15 -1.22 12.32 -13.24
N PHE A 16 -1.09 11.38 -12.32
CA PHE A 16 -1.97 11.33 -11.15
C PHE A 16 -1.24 10.93 -9.87
N SER A 17 -1.75 11.42 -8.74
CA SER A 17 -1.24 11.06 -7.42
C SER A 17 -1.94 9.80 -6.91
N VAL A 18 -1.18 8.92 -6.27
CA VAL A 18 -1.70 7.76 -5.52
C VAL A 18 -1.29 7.83 -4.06
N GLU A 19 -2.19 7.38 -3.20
CA GLU A 19 -1.96 7.18 -1.78
C GLU A 19 -1.79 5.68 -1.52
N LEU A 20 -0.70 5.32 -0.86
CA LEU A 20 -0.53 4.02 -0.22
C LEU A 20 -0.81 4.17 1.27
N ARG A 21 -1.88 3.52 1.74
CA ARG A 21 -2.16 3.44 3.17
C ARG A 21 -1.47 2.22 3.77
N ARG A 22 -0.67 2.43 4.81
CA ARG A 22 0.16 1.41 5.47
C ARG A 22 -0.46 0.91 6.77
N GLU A 23 -1.14 1.78 7.48
CA GLU A 23 -1.76 1.49 8.78
C GLU A 23 -2.85 2.52 9.06
N LEU A 24 -3.69 2.21 10.05
CA LEU A 24 -4.59 3.18 10.66
C LEU A 24 -3.93 3.68 11.96
N SER A 25 -3.43 4.91 11.94
CA SER A 25 -2.70 5.48 13.09
C SER A 25 -3.63 5.76 14.28
N ASP A 26 -3.10 5.77 15.50
CA ASP A 26 -3.88 6.07 16.72
C ASP A 26 -4.53 7.47 16.68
N TYR A 27 -3.86 8.43 16.05
CA TYR A 27 -4.42 9.76 15.80
C TYR A 27 -5.64 9.70 14.88
N GLU A 28 -5.56 8.94 13.79
CA GLU A 28 -6.70 8.73 12.91
C GLU A 28 -7.81 7.99 13.65
N ARG A 29 -7.53 6.90 14.38
CA ARG A 29 -8.52 6.19 15.23
C ARG A 29 -9.26 7.14 16.17
N SER A 30 -8.53 8.01 16.87
CA SER A 30 -9.08 9.05 17.75
C SER A 30 -10.03 10.01 17.03
N THR A 31 -9.67 10.44 15.82
CA THR A 31 -10.46 11.37 15.00
C THR A 31 -11.72 10.70 14.43
N LEU A 32 -11.60 9.40 14.18
CA LEU A 32 -12.62 8.54 13.58
C LEU A 32 -13.71 8.12 14.56
N ASN A 33 -13.45 8.10 15.88
CA ASN A 33 -14.47 7.88 16.91
C ASN A 33 -15.71 8.80 16.80
N LYS A 34 -15.64 9.89 16.02
CA LYS A 34 -16.74 10.82 15.76
C LYS A 34 -17.58 10.50 14.51
N ARG A 35 -17.23 9.46 13.75
CA ARG A 35 -17.94 9.02 12.53
C ARG A 35 -18.59 7.65 12.72
N THR A 36 -19.69 7.43 12.02
CA THR A 36 -20.37 6.14 11.91
C THR A 36 -19.51 5.22 11.03
N ASP A 37 -18.80 4.27 11.65
CA ASP A 37 -18.06 3.17 11.04
C ASP A 37 -16.88 3.47 10.07
N PRO A 38 -15.92 4.30 10.47
CA PRO A 38 -14.70 4.59 9.71
C PRO A 38 -13.75 3.40 9.58
N GLU A 39 -13.85 2.41 10.47
CA GLU A 39 -13.07 1.18 10.36
C GLU A 39 -13.44 0.42 9.09
N ARG A 40 -14.73 0.34 8.76
CA ARG A 40 -15.20 -0.22 7.47
C ARG A 40 -14.73 0.57 6.26
N GLU A 41 -14.58 1.88 6.36
CA GLU A 41 -14.10 2.70 5.24
C GLU A 41 -12.58 2.63 5.05
N ILE A 42 -11.80 2.40 6.12
CA ILE A 42 -10.35 2.59 6.07
C ILE A 42 -9.60 1.26 6.08
N ILE A 43 -10.01 0.29 6.89
CA ILE A 43 -9.33 -1.01 6.98
C ILE A 43 -9.20 -1.70 5.62
N PRO A 44 -10.22 -1.72 4.74
CA PRO A 44 -10.10 -2.37 3.43
C PRO A 44 -9.08 -1.72 2.50
N THR A 45 -8.64 -0.50 2.79
CA THR A 45 -7.67 0.25 1.97
C THR A 45 -6.24 0.12 2.45
N ILE A 46 -6.00 -0.51 3.61
CA ILE A 46 -4.65 -0.78 4.11
C ILE A 46 -3.96 -1.76 3.17
N GLY A 47 -2.75 -1.42 2.70
CA GLY A 47 -2.03 -2.21 1.71
C GLY A 47 -2.52 -2.03 0.27
N MET A 48 -3.39 -1.04 0.02
CA MET A 48 -3.91 -0.72 -1.31
C MET A 48 -3.42 0.66 -1.78
N LEU A 49 -3.25 0.79 -3.09
CA LEU A 49 -3.13 2.06 -3.78
C LEU A 49 -4.52 2.61 -4.11
N ARG A 50 -4.72 3.91 -3.88
CA ARG A 50 -5.89 4.64 -4.37
C ARG A 50 -5.48 5.94 -5.01
N ARG A 51 -6.23 6.42 -6.00
CA ARG A 51 -6.01 7.76 -6.56
C ARG A 51 -6.44 8.82 -5.55
N GLU A 52 -5.77 9.97 -5.56
CA GLU A 52 -6.14 11.14 -4.74
C GLU A 52 -7.53 11.68 -5.11
N SER A 53 -7.87 11.69 -6.40
CA SER A 53 -9.21 12.09 -6.82
C SER A 53 -10.23 11.05 -6.35
N ARG A 54 -11.29 11.51 -5.67
CA ARG A 54 -12.44 10.67 -5.26
C ARG A 54 -13.32 10.31 -6.46
N GLY A 55 -12.70 9.75 -7.48
CA GLY A 55 -13.34 9.27 -8.69
C GLY A 55 -13.36 7.75 -8.74
N ASN A 56 -14.32 7.25 -9.50
CA ASN A 56 -14.45 5.87 -9.92
C ASN A 56 -13.48 5.53 -11.07
N ILE A 57 -12.23 5.97 -10.95
CA ILE A 57 -11.19 5.75 -11.97
C ILE A 57 -10.21 4.69 -11.44
N PRO A 58 -10.28 3.45 -11.94
CA PRO A 58 -9.36 2.38 -11.56
C PRO A 58 -7.89 2.74 -11.78
N ILE A 59 -7.00 2.16 -10.97
CA ILE A 59 -5.57 2.16 -11.26
C ILE A 59 -5.27 0.94 -12.17
N PRO A 60 -4.67 1.14 -13.35
CA PRO A 60 -4.35 0.02 -14.24
C PRO A 60 -3.43 -1.01 -13.58
N LYS A 61 -3.66 -2.29 -13.84
CA LYS A 61 -2.89 -3.41 -13.25
C LYS A 61 -1.39 -3.33 -13.56
N GLU A 62 -1.03 -2.79 -14.72
CA GLU A 62 0.35 -2.58 -15.14
C GLU A 62 1.05 -1.58 -14.22
N ILE A 63 0.37 -0.49 -13.86
CA ILE A 63 0.90 0.51 -12.92
C ILE A 63 1.12 -0.12 -11.54
N VAL A 64 0.18 -0.95 -11.06
CA VAL A 64 0.32 -1.65 -9.77
C VAL A 64 1.50 -2.62 -9.79
N ARG A 65 1.66 -3.38 -10.87
CA ARG A 65 2.80 -4.29 -11.07
C ARG A 65 4.12 -3.53 -11.05
N ASP A 66 4.22 -2.47 -11.86
CA ASP A 66 5.45 -1.71 -12.04
C ASP A 66 5.82 -0.94 -10.76
N PHE A 67 4.83 -0.43 -10.03
CA PHE A 67 5.00 0.17 -8.71
C PHE A 67 5.55 -0.84 -7.68
N ASN A 68 5.01 -2.06 -7.64
CA ASN A 68 5.50 -3.12 -6.76
C ASN A 68 6.94 -3.52 -7.11
N ALA A 69 7.26 -3.64 -8.41
CA ALA A 69 8.63 -3.94 -8.86
C ALA A 69 9.61 -2.83 -8.48
N TRP A 70 9.23 -1.56 -8.67
CA TRP A 70 10.04 -0.41 -8.27
C TRP A 70 10.29 -0.38 -6.75
N ARG A 71 9.26 -0.58 -5.93
CA ARG A 71 9.41 -0.61 -4.46
C ARG A 71 10.35 -1.71 -3.99
N LEU A 72 10.31 -2.87 -4.64
CA LEU A 72 11.21 -3.95 -4.34
C LEU A 72 12.66 -3.58 -4.67
N ALA A 73 12.91 -3.07 -5.87
CA ALA A 73 14.24 -2.68 -6.32
C ALA A 73 14.84 -1.54 -5.47
N ASP A 74 14.02 -0.56 -5.08
CA ASP A 74 14.42 0.51 -4.17
C ASP A 74 14.80 -0.05 -2.79
N TRP A 75 13.99 -0.96 -2.23
CA TRP A 75 14.34 -1.65 -0.99
C TRP A 75 15.64 -2.44 -1.11
N GLU A 76 15.82 -3.25 -2.17
CA GLU A 76 17.06 -4.01 -2.41
C GLU A 76 18.29 -3.08 -2.48
N THR A 77 18.16 -1.94 -3.14
CA THR A 77 19.21 -0.92 -3.25
C THR A 77 19.55 -0.33 -1.88
N GLN A 78 18.55 0.00 -1.07
CA GLN A 78 18.75 0.53 0.27
C GLN A 78 19.43 -0.49 1.20
N ILE A 79 18.99 -1.75 1.18
CA ILE A 79 19.60 -2.82 1.96
C ILE A 79 21.06 -3.06 1.55
N ALA A 80 21.34 -3.12 0.25
CA ALA A 80 22.69 -3.29 -0.26
C ALA A 80 23.61 -2.15 0.22
N LYS A 81 23.12 -0.90 0.15
CA LYS A 81 23.85 0.27 0.66
C LYS A 81 24.15 0.16 2.15
N MET A 82 23.17 -0.21 2.96
CA MET A 82 23.37 -0.32 4.41
C MET A 82 24.34 -1.45 4.78
N ARG A 83 24.22 -2.62 4.11
CA ARG A 83 25.15 -3.75 4.30
C ARG A 83 26.59 -3.42 3.88
N SER A 84 26.77 -2.52 2.92
CA SER A 84 28.10 -2.07 2.49
C SER A 84 28.80 -1.13 3.48
N GLN A 85 28.08 -0.63 4.50
CA GLN A 85 28.58 0.34 5.48
C GLN A 85 28.29 -0.13 6.93
N PRO A 86 28.82 -1.30 7.34
CA PRO A 86 28.57 -1.84 8.68
C PRO A 86 29.08 -0.92 9.79
N GLU A 87 30.10 -0.11 9.54
CA GLU A 87 30.62 0.90 10.47
C GLU A 87 29.61 2.01 10.80
N ARG A 88 28.64 2.25 9.91
CA ARG A 88 27.62 3.29 10.05
C ARG A 88 26.27 2.75 10.50
N TYR A 89 25.92 1.54 10.05
CA TYR A 89 24.58 0.97 10.25
C TYR A 89 24.58 -0.29 11.13
N GLY A 90 25.74 -0.75 11.59
CA GLY A 90 25.90 -2.00 12.32
C GLY A 90 25.83 -3.22 11.39
N GLU A 91 26.00 -4.41 11.98
CA GLU A 91 25.79 -5.67 11.27
C GLU A 91 24.29 -5.92 11.11
N ILE A 92 23.85 -6.01 9.85
CA ILE A 92 22.46 -6.27 9.51
C ILE A 92 22.25 -7.78 9.39
N LEU A 93 21.60 -8.36 10.38
CA LEU A 93 21.21 -9.76 10.37
C LEU A 93 20.04 -9.99 9.40
N ALA A 94 19.93 -11.23 8.89
CA ALA A 94 18.88 -11.58 7.93
C ALA A 94 17.48 -11.51 8.56
N GLU A 95 17.34 -11.73 9.87
CA GLU A 95 16.06 -11.70 10.58
C GLU A 95 15.68 -10.33 11.15
N ASP A 96 16.48 -9.29 10.95
CA ASP A 96 16.20 -8.00 11.58
C ASP A 96 14.86 -7.42 11.06
N PRO A 97 13.86 -7.21 11.95
CA PRO A 97 12.53 -6.75 11.59
C PRO A 97 12.49 -5.41 10.84
N LEU A 98 13.53 -4.58 10.99
CA LEU A 98 13.66 -3.30 10.32
C LEU A 98 13.86 -3.44 8.81
N PHE A 99 14.33 -4.60 8.35
CA PHE A 99 14.64 -4.87 6.95
C PHE A 99 13.67 -5.83 6.31
N ARG A 100 12.43 -5.91 6.79
CA ARG A 100 11.41 -6.71 6.12
C ARG A 100 11.17 -6.21 4.70
N ARG A 101 11.22 -7.14 3.75
CA ARG A 101 10.88 -6.91 2.34
C ARG A 101 9.49 -6.25 2.26
N PRO A 102 9.30 -5.23 1.41
CA PRO A 102 8.00 -4.61 1.23
C PRO A 102 6.99 -5.64 0.73
N LYS A 103 5.83 -5.73 1.41
CA LYS A 103 4.70 -6.54 0.93
C LYS A 103 4.14 -5.95 -0.37
N PRO A 104 3.72 -6.80 -1.33
CA PRO A 104 2.98 -6.35 -2.50
C PRO A 104 1.73 -5.57 -2.11
N VAL A 105 1.39 -4.56 -2.89
CA VAL A 105 0.18 -3.75 -2.72
C VAL A 105 -0.81 -4.03 -3.84
N GLY A 106 -2.10 -3.91 -3.52
CA GLY A 106 -3.19 -3.91 -4.49
C GLY A 106 -3.59 -2.51 -4.92
N ALA A 107 -4.71 -2.39 -5.62
CA ALA A 107 -5.34 -1.13 -5.96
C ALA A 107 -6.85 -1.18 -5.72
N VAL A 108 -7.40 -0.04 -5.31
CA VAL A 108 -8.82 0.18 -5.07
C VAL A 108 -9.28 1.52 -5.63
N HIS A 109 -10.56 1.61 -5.98
CA HIS A 109 -11.22 2.88 -6.26
C HIS A 109 -12.55 2.99 -5.49
N PHE A 110 -13.09 4.21 -5.45
CA PHE A 110 -14.31 4.52 -4.71
C PHE A 110 -15.50 4.62 -5.66
N GLU A 111 -16.53 3.80 -5.44
CA GLU A 111 -17.77 3.87 -6.21
C GLU A 111 -18.89 4.53 -5.39
N ASN A 112 -19.72 5.30 -6.10
CA ASN A 112 -20.96 5.86 -5.58
C ASN A 112 -22.13 5.25 -6.36
N MET A 113 -22.87 4.32 -5.76
CA MET A 113 -24.13 3.87 -6.33
C MET A 113 -25.19 4.94 -6.07
N LYS A 114 -25.58 5.67 -7.12
CA LYS A 114 -26.66 6.66 -7.04
C LYS A 114 -28.07 6.02 -6.92
N ASP A 115 -28.20 4.72 -7.15
CA ASP A 115 -29.50 4.02 -7.30
C ASP A 115 -29.83 3.00 -6.20
N THR A 116 -28.97 2.84 -5.17
CA THR A 116 -29.30 2.00 -4.02
C THR A 116 -29.19 2.81 -2.74
N ASP A 117 -30.06 2.52 -1.76
CA ASP A 117 -30.10 3.11 -0.42
C ASP A 117 -28.85 2.75 0.42
N HIS A 118 -27.77 2.33 -0.25
CA HIS A 118 -26.57 1.72 0.31
C HIS A 118 -25.39 2.58 -0.12
N GLY A 119 -24.78 3.21 0.88
CA GLY A 119 -23.79 4.24 0.73
C GLY A 119 -22.50 3.81 0.02
N TYR A 120 -21.57 4.74 0.01
CA TYR A 120 -20.29 4.62 -0.67
C TYR A 120 -19.48 3.37 -0.28
N PHE A 121 -18.75 2.78 -1.23
CA PHE A 121 -17.91 1.60 -0.99
C PHE A 121 -16.63 1.59 -1.82
N TRP A 122 -15.66 0.78 -1.37
CA TRP A 122 -14.41 0.52 -2.08
C TRP A 122 -14.55 -0.70 -2.98
N VAL A 123 -14.07 -0.58 -4.22
CA VAL A 123 -13.93 -1.67 -5.17
C VAL A 123 -12.46 -2.02 -5.33
N VAL A 124 -12.15 -3.31 -5.29
CA VAL A 124 -10.80 -3.83 -5.51
C VAL A 124 -10.58 -3.99 -7.01
N ASP A 125 -9.67 -3.19 -7.57
CA ASP A 125 -9.24 -3.27 -8.97
C ASP A 125 -8.22 -4.40 -9.18
N VAL A 126 -7.27 -4.46 -8.25
CA VAL A 126 -6.15 -5.40 -8.25
C VAL A 126 -5.95 -5.85 -6.82
N ALA A 127 -6.15 -7.14 -6.56
CA ALA A 127 -5.84 -7.67 -5.24
C ALA A 127 -4.32 -7.58 -4.97
N PRO A 128 -3.90 -7.31 -3.73
CA PRO A 128 -2.50 -7.49 -3.37
C PRO A 128 -2.13 -8.94 -3.64
N ALA A 129 -0.97 -9.17 -4.25
CA ALA A 129 -0.47 -10.53 -4.35
C ALA A 129 -0.38 -11.09 -2.92
N GLU A 130 -0.98 -12.26 -2.69
CA GLU A 130 -0.86 -12.91 -1.40
C GLU A 130 0.64 -13.00 -1.06
N PRO A 131 1.05 -12.68 0.18
CA PRO A 131 2.40 -13.01 0.60
C PRO A 131 2.51 -14.52 0.42
N THR A 132 3.29 -14.96 -0.57
CA THR A 132 3.65 -16.36 -0.68
C THR A 132 4.46 -16.65 0.58
N LEU A 133 3.78 -17.15 1.62
CA LEU A 133 4.45 -17.73 2.78
C LEU A 133 5.32 -18.81 2.19
N ALA A 134 6.63 -18.62 2.26
CA ALA A 134 7.54 -19.70 1.97
C ALA A 134 7.14 -20.87 2.90
N PRO A 135 7.13 -22.13 2.43
CA PRO A 135 6.69 -23.28 3.23
C PRO A 135 7.41 -23.44 4.59
N ALA A 136 8.47 -22.69 4.85
CA ALA A 136 9.21 -22.68 6.11
C ALA A 136 8.44 -22.06 7.31
N GLU A 137 7.38 -21.27 7.11
CA GLU A 137 6.60 -20.69 8.23
C GLU A 137 5.36 -21.52 8.63
N LEU A 138 5.11 -22.67 7.99
CA LEU A 138 4.01 -23.58 8.34
C LEU A 138 4.43 -24.72 9.28
N ALA A 139 5.68 -24.72 9.73
CA ALA A 139 6.26 -25.77 10.57
C ALA A 139 6.94 -25.22 11.83
N ALA A 140 6.22 -24.38 12.60
CA ALA A 140 6.58 -24.03 13.97
C ALA A 140 5.39 -24.31 14.91
#